data_AF-A0A179I920-F1
#
_entry.id   AF-A0A179I920-F1
#
_cell.length_a   1.000
_cell.length_b   1.000
_cell.length_c   1.000
_cell.angle_alpha   90.00
_cell.angle_beta   90.00
_cell.angle_gamma   90.00
#
_symmetry.space_group_name_H-M   'P 1'
#
loop_
_entity.id
_entity.type
_entity.pdbx_description
1 polymer ?
#
loop_
_entity_poly.entity_id
_entity_poly.type
_entity_poly.pdbx_seq_one_letter_code
_entity_poly.pdbx_strand_id
1 'polypeptide(L)'
;MTSWLAEVASLLDVSSVFLFLITLVVFSIPVFIIFPPIPVERSDALGQTHSKIGVPPLQSNLRDQWTAAEANTTTTTTTNGHANGRAGSSDRPLPPRIHSLHIYPLKSCRGIELAEATAASMANIRVDLWVPDASKHSRQLGPMTGEDGSGACETFAVVRFPWRSPGVRGLVETMAAKLSRGLSAAPEREFMLPMSFPSAQEAKARGYSHAEVTHFRSVISSLNMSPELPKELAHYLGLEPAKLGLFRLDPARRRQVLGCAPTRDVAGYQPEIDFQDAYPLHLLNLSSVRALESRIRRDADIDRLDARRFRPNIIVSGLPEYDEDDWRSVQFKAVSRKDADSLFDVSCRTVRCKLPNVDPATGIRHKVEPDYALRHYREIDTGAPKKGCMGMQMCPLFSPDGAPPDLQSTIRVGMEIAVLKRGAHHAL
;
A
#
# COMPACT_ATOMS: atom_id res chain seq x y z
N MET A 1 -65.71 -12.76 -8.72
CA MET A 1 -64.31 -12.35 -8.45
C MET A 1 -64.15 -10.85 -8.30
N THR A 2 -64.82 -10.01 -9.10
CA THR A 2 -64.68 -8.54 -9.04
C THR A 2 -65.21 -7.88 -7.75
N SER A 3 -66.31 -8.37 -7.16
CA SER A 3 -66.87 -7.82 -5.91
C SER A 3 -65.95 -8.04 -4.70
N TRP A 4 -65.45 -9.25 -4.51
CA TRP A 4 -64.57 -9.62 -3.39
C TRP A 4 -63.28 -8.79 -3.35
N LEU A 5 -62.70 -8.50 -4.51
CA LEU A 5 -61.51 -7.63 -4.60
C LEU A 5 -61.83 -6.17 -4.22
N ALA A 6 -63.05 -5.69 -4.47
CA ALA A 6 -63.49 -4.36 -4.06
C ALA A 6 -63.75 -4.27 -2.54
N GLU A 7 -64.35 -5.31 -1.93
CA GLU A 7 -64.49 -5.41 -0.47
C GLU A 7 -63.12 -5.45 0.22
N VAL A 8 -62.19 -6.28 -0.25
CA VAL A 8 -60.82 -6.35 0.28
C VAL A 8 -60.07 -5.01 0.11
N ALA A 9 -60.27 -4.30 -1.00
CA ALA A 9 -59.71 -2.96 -1.18
C ALA A 9 -60.31 -1.93 -0.22
N SER A 10 -61.61 -2.03 0.12
CA SER A 10 -62.26 -1.13 1.08
C SER A 10 -61.86 -1.37 2.54
N LEU A 11 -61.37 -2.58 2.86
CA LEU A 11 -60.81 -2.93 4.19
C LEU A 11 -59.36 -2.44 4.37
N LEU A 12 -58.66 -2.12 3.29
CA LEU A 12 -57.31 -1.57 3.29
C LEU A 12 -57.35 -0.03 3.33
N ASP A 13 -57.95 0.52 4.39
CA ASP A 13 -57.83 1.95 4.67
C ASP A 13 -56.35 2.35 4.78
N VAL A 14 -56.01 3.55 4.31
CA VAL A 14 -54.65 4.10 4.31
C VAL A 14 -54.10 4.12 5.74
N SER A 15 -54.95 4.40 6.73
CA SER A 15 -54.61 4.34 8.16
C SER A 15 -54.22 2.93 8.60
N SER A 16 -54.95 1.90 8.17
CA SER A 16 -54.70 0.50 8.50
C SER A 16 -53.40 -0.01 7.86
N VAL A 17 -53.14 0.34 6.59
CA VAL A 17 -51.88 0.01 5.90
C VAL A 17 -50.70 0.72 6.56
N PHE A 18 -50.85 2.00 6.91
CA PHE A 18 -49.83 2.77 7.62
C PHE A 18 -49.53 2.20 9.02
N LEU A 19 -50.56 1.86 9.79
CA LEU A 19 -50.43 1.25 11.11
C LEU A 19 -49.74 -0.12 11.01
N PHE A 20 -50.10 -0.94 10.01
CA PHE A 20 -49.44 -2.22 9.75
C PHE A 20 -47.96 -2.06 9.42
N LEU A 21 -47.61 -1.11 8.54
CA LEU A 21 -46.21 -0.82 8.18
C LEU A 21 -45.41 -0.29 9.38
N ILE A 22 -45.95 0.62 10.18
CA ILE A 22 -45.32 1.07 11.43
C ILE A 22 -45.13 -0.09 12.40
N THR A 23 -46.15 -0.93 12.59
CA THR A 23 -46.08 -2.08 13.49
C THR A 23 -45.00 -3.06 13.02
N LEU A 24 -44.94 -3.36 11.72
CA LEU A 24 -43.89 -4.18 11.12
C LEU A 24 -42.49 -3.61 11.41
N VAL A 25 -42.29 -2.30 11.20
CA VAL A 25 -41.01 -1.62 11.46
C VAL A 25 -40.66 -1.66 12.96
N VAL A 26 -41.58 -1.27 13.84
CA VAL A 26 -41.35 -1.22 15.29
C VAL A 26 -41.04 -2.61 15.87
N PHE A 27 -41.74 -3.66 15.45
CA PHE A 27 -41.43 -5.03 15.87
C PHE A 27 -40.17 -5.60 15.21
N SER A 28 -39.76 -5.09 14.04
CA SER A 28 -38.49 -5.47 13.41
C SER A 28 -37.27 -4.80 14.06
N ILE A 29 -37.41 -3.64 14.70
CA ILE A 29 -36.29 -2.93 15.35
C ILE A 29 -35.59 -3.81 16.41
N PRO A 30 -36.28 -4.43 17.40
CA PRO A 30 -35.64 -5.36 18.34
C PRO A 30 -34.97 -6.55 17.65
N VAL A 31 -35.60 -7.08 16.58
CA VAL A 31 -35.02 -8.18 15.79
C VAL A 31 -33.71 -7.75 15.13
N PHE A 32 -33.63 -6.53 14.57
CA PHE A 32 -32.40 -5.99 13.97
C PHE A 32 -31.36 -5.50 15.00
N ILE A 33 -31.74 -5.28 16.26
CA ILE A 33 -30.80 -5.00 17.35
C ILE A 33 -30.14 -6.29 17.84
N ILE A 34 -30.91 -7.38 17.97
CA ILE A 34 -30.43 -8.68 18.46
C ILE A 34 -29.76 -9.49 17.33
N PHE A 35 -30.32 -9.42 16.13
CA PHE A 35 -29.82 -10.03 14.90
C PHE A 35 -29.59 -8.93 13.86
N PRO A 36 -28.48 -8.16 13.97
CA PRO A 36 -28.14 -7.17 12.96
C PRO A 36 -28.16 -7.82 11.56
N PRO A 37 -28.84 -7.21 10.57
CA PRO A 37 -28.96 -7.78 9.23
C PRO A 37 -27.64 -7.73 8.46
N ILE A 38 -26.64 -7.05 9.03
CA ILE A 38 -25.25 -7.04 8.62
C ILE A 38 -24.54 -8.08 9.50
N PRO A 39 -23.99 -9.17 8.93
CA PRO A 39 -23.18 -10.09 9.71
C PRO A 39 -21.93 -9.35 10.21
N VAL A 40 -21.69 -9.40 11.53
CA VAL A 40 -20.47 -8.84 12.13
C VAL A 40 -19.27 -9.57 11.56
N GLU A 41 -18.33 -8.83 10.96
CA GLU A 41 -17.16 -9.42 10.33
C GLU A 41 -16.04 -9.59 11.37
N ARG A 42 -15.12 -10.53 11.14
CA ARG A 42 -14.04 -10.79 12.12
C ARG A 42 -13.12 -9.58 12.29
N SER A 43 -12.96 -8.73 11.26
CA SER A 43 -12.18 -7.50 11.40
C SER A 43 -12.87 -6.40 12.22
N ASP A 44 -14.19 -6.45 12.45
CA ASP A 44 -14.87 -5.47 13.30
C ASP A 44 -14.34 -5.52 14.75
N ALA A 45 -13.93 -6.71 15.21
CA ALA A 45 -13.28 -6.90 16.49
C ALA A 45 -11.89 -6.20 16.58
N LEU A 46 -11.18 -6.02 15.46
CA LEU A 46 -9.92 -5.29 15.43
C LEU A 46 -10.11 -3.82 15.79
N GLY A 47 -11.27 -3.22 15.49
CA GLY A 47 -11.58 -1.84 15.88
C GLY A 47 -11.45 -1.59 17.39
N GLN A 48 -11.69 -2.63 18.21
CA GLN A 48 -11.68 -2.58 19.68
C GLN A 48 -10.29 -2.77 20.31
N THR A 49 -9.30 -3.27 19.57
CA THR A 49 -8.02 -3.78 20.12
C THR A 49 -6.79 -3.38 19.30
N HIS A 50 -6.98 -3.01 18.04
CA HIS A 50 -5.94 -2.67 17.07
C HIS A 50 -6.24 -1.30 16.45
N SER A 51 -5.22 -0.68 15.87
CA SER A 51 -5.36 0.51 15.04
C SER A 51 -4.87 0.25 13.62
N LYS A 52 -5.65 0.75 12.65
CA LYS A 52 -5.37 0.63 11.23
C LYS A 52 -4.22 1.57 10.85
N ILE A 53 -3.19 1.01 10.22
CA ILE A 53 -2.06 1.75 9.65
C ILE A 53 -2.39 2.20 8.22
N GLY A 54 -1.98 3.42 7.90
CA GLY A 54 -2.11 4.03 6.57
C GLY A 54 -2.77 5.41 6.64
N VAL A 55 -2.47 6.26 5.65
CA VAL A 55 -3.02 7.62 5.57
C VAL A 55 -4.33 7.60 4.76
N PRO A 56 -5.43 8.20 5.26
CA PRO A 56 -6.68 8.36 4.49
C PRO A 56 -6.49 9.12 3.17
N PRO A 57 -7.36 8.91 2.15
CA PRO A 57 -7.24 9.56 0.84
C PRO A 57 -7.14 11.07 0.95
N LEU A 58 -8.01 11.63 1.78
CA LEU A 58 -8.18 13.07 1.95
C LEU A 58 -6.93 13.74 2.55
N GLN A 59 -6.08 12.95 3.22
CA GLN A 59 -4.86 13.34 3.91
C GLN A 59 -3.58 12.85 3.19
N SER A 60 -3.69 12.20 2.03
CA SER A 60 -2.51 11.78 1.24
C SER A 60 -1.77 13.00 0.70
N ASN A 61 -0.45 13.00 0.88
CA ASN A 61 0.43 14.03 0.31
C ASN A 61 0.51 13.92 -1.22
N LEU A 62 0.44 12.71 -1.80
CA LEU A 62 0.49 12.50 -3.27
C LEU A 62 -0.68 13.14 -4.05
N ARG A 63 -1.61 13.84 -3.39
CA ARG A 63 -2.59 14.72 -4.02
C ARG A 63 -1.96 15.98 -4.63
N ASP A 64 -0.86 16.47 -4.07
CA ASP A 64 -0.13 17.62 -4.61
C ASP A 64 0.96 17.23 -5.62
N GLN A 65 1.11 15.92 -5.90
CA GLN A 65 2.24 15.37 -6.67
C GLN A 65 2.37 16.00 -8.07
N TRP A 66 1.26 16.50 -8.58
CA TRP A 66 1.10 17.14 -9.88
C TRP A 66 1.31 18.66 -9.89
N THR A 67 1.49 19.30 -8.73
CA THR A 67 1.66 20.75 -8.61
C THR A 67 3.11 21.15 -8.87
N ALA A 68 3.32 22.19 -9.69
CA ALA A 68 4.64 22.62 -10.14
C ALA A 68 5.39 23.53 -9.15
N ALA A 69 4.79 23.82 -7.99
CA ALA A 69 5.29 24.81 -7.02
C ALA A 69 6.62 24.44 -6.34
N GLU A 70 7.13 23.22 -6.53
CA GLU A 70 8.38 22.75 -5.91
C GLU A 70 9.59 22.73 -6.87
N ALA A 71 9.41 23.01 -8.18
CA ALA A 71 10.41 22.65 -9.21
C ALA A 71 11.21 23.83 -9.82
N ASN A 72 10.73 25.08 -9.74
CA ASN A 72 11.28 26.19 -10.54
C ASN A 72 11.98 27.28 -9.71
N THR A 73 13.20 27.03 -9.19
CA THR A 73 14.09 28.13 -8.74
C THR A 73 15.60 27.83 -8.82
N THR A 74 16.10 27.28 -9.93
CA THR A 74 17.57 27.20 -10.14
C THR A 74 18.02 27.44 -11.59
N THR A 75 17.51 28.50 -12.25
CA THR A 75 18.09 28.96 -13.52
C THR A 75 17.97 30.48 -13.71
N THR A 76 19.11 31.19 -13.69
CA THR A 76 19.28 32.62 -14.06
C THR A 76 18.47 33.64 -13.22
N THR A 77 19.06 34.70 -12.65
CA THR A 77 19.72 35.78 -13.41
C THR A 77 20.58 36.65 -12.50
N THR A 78 21.79 37.00 -12.95
CA THR A 78 22.60 38.08 -12.37
C THR A 78 22.24 39.41 -13.06
N THR A 79 21.42 40.27 -12.44
CA THR A 79 21.35 41.70 -12.77
C THR A 79 20.80 42.50 -11.60
N ASN A 80 21.38 43.68 -11.37
CA ASN A 80 20.95 44.61 -10.32
C ASN A 80 19.65 45.32 -10.71
N GLY A 81 18.70 45.45 -9.77
CA GLY A 81 17.51 46.29 -9.91
C GLY A 81 16.80 46.50 -8.58
N HIS A 82 16.76 47.74 -8.08
CA HIS A 82 15.98 48.10 -6.91
C HIS A 82 14.50 48.24 -7.25
N ALA A 83 13.61 47.58 -6.50
CA ALA A 83 12.20 47.97 -6.37
C ALA A 83 11.63 47.50 -5.04
N ASN A 84 11.01 48.41 -4.28
CA ASN A 84 10.30 48.08 -3.03
C ASN A 84 8.91 47.52 -3.32
N GLY A 85 8.56 46.39 -2.72
CA GLY A 85 7.20 45.85 -2.71
C GLY A 85 6.99 44.85 -1.58
N ARG A 86 6.00 45.08 -0.71
CA ARG A 86 5.65 44.13 0.37
C ARG A 86 4.87 42.95 -0.20
N ALA A 87 5.51 41.80 -0.34
CA ALA A 87 4.87 40.51 -0.60
C ALA A 87 4.91 39.62 0.65
N GLY A 88 3.80 38.95 0.96
CA GLY A 88 3.71 37.99 2.06
C GLY A 88 4.10 36.57 1.65
N SER A 89 4.52 35.77 2.64
CA SER A 89 4.83 34.32 2.56
C SER A 89 5.86 33.85 1.52
N SER A 90 7.14 33.98 1.89
CA SER A 90 8.25 33.04 1.61
C SER A 90 8.27 32.32 0.24
N ASP A 91 8.82 32.99 -0.77
CA ASP A 91 9.23 32.41 -2.06
C ASP A 91 10.54 31.61 -1.94
N ARG A 92 10.64 30.72 -0.93
CA ARG A 92 11.83 29.90 -0.66
C ARG A 92 11.52 28.45 -1.04
N PRO A 93 12.32 27.80 -1.91
CA PRO A 93 12.11 26.39 -2.24
C PRO A 93 12.15 25.54 -0.96
N LEU A 94 11.18 24.64 -0.84
CA LEU A 94 11.03 23.77 0.32
C LEU A 94 12.24 22.82 0.40
N PRO A 95 12.80 22.57 1.59
CA PRO A 95 14.01 21.76 1.72
C PRO A 95 13.76 20.30 1.26
N PRO A 96 14.79 19.63 0.70
CA PRO A 96 14.73 18.21 0.35
C PRO A 96 14.20 17.36 1.51
N ARG A 97 13.09 16.64 1.28
CA ARG A 97 12.37 15.91 2.35
C ARG A 97 11.70 14.63 1.86
N ILE A 98 11.45 13.71 2.79
CA ILE A 98 10.49 12.62 2.59
C ILE A 98 9.09 13.21 2.40
N HIS A 99 8.53 12.98 1.22
CA HIS A 99 7.22 13.43 0.79
C HIS A 99 6.12 12.43 1.13
N SER A 100 6.33 11.14 0.84
CA SER A 100 5.40 10.05 1.15
C SER A 100 6.14 8.75 1.45
N LEU A 101 5.49 7.85 2.19
CA LEU A 101 6.00 6.52 2.55
C LEU A 101 4.96 5.46 2.20
N HIS A 102 5.39 4.34 1.60
CA HIS A 102 4.52 3.28 1.11
C HIS A 102 5.01 1.88 1.49
N ILE A 103 4.06 1.02 1.87
CA ILE A 103 4.26 -0.39 2.16
C ILE A 103 3.40 -1.23 1.21
N TYR A 104 3.96 -2.34 0.73
CA TYR A 104 3.30 -3.29 -0.18
C TYR A 104 3.26 -4.67 0.50
N PRO A 105 2.36 -4.89 1.48
CA PRO A 105 2.37 -6.10 2.31
C PRO A 105 2.09 -7.38 1.52
N LEU A 106 1.34 -7.28 0.40
CA LEU A 106 1.17 -8.35 -0.57
C LEU A 106 1.80 -7.95 -1.91
N LYS A 107 2.69 -8.80 -2.42
CA LYS A 107 3.26 -8.62 -3.76
C LYS A 107 2.14 -8.71 -4.81
N SER A 108 2.32 -7.99 -5.92
CA SER A 108 1.37 -7.85 -7.03
C SER A 108 0.03 -7.16 -6.70
N CYS A 109 -0.35 -7.03 -5.43
CA CYS A 109 -1.47 -6.20 -5.00
C CYS A 109 -1.12 -4.70 -5.02
N ARG A 110 -2.15 -3.86 -4.91
CA ARG A 110 -2.04 -2.42 -4.70
C ARG A 110 -1.31 -2.13 -3.38
N GLY A 111 -0.44 -1.12 -3.36
CA GLY A 111 0.17 -0.62 -2.11
C GLY A 111 -0.82 0.18 -1.28
N ILE A 112 -0.56 0.33 0.02
CA ILE A 112 -1.49 1.06 0.91
C ILE A 112 -1.39 2.57 0.65
N GLU A 113 -2.23 3.07 -0.25
CA GLU A 113 -2.64 4.47 -0.34
C GLU A 113 -4.00 4.56 -1.06
N LEU A 114 -4.92 5.33 -0.49
CA LEU A 114 -6.36 5.31 -0.77
C LEU A 114 -6.73 6.59 -1.55
N ALA A 115 -7.86 6.78 -2.24
CA ALA A 115 -8.93 5.98 -2.88
C ALA A 115 -9.86 7.04 -3.56
N GLU A 116 -10.68 6.79 -4.58
CA GLU A 116 -11.12 5.55 -5.26
C GLU A 116 -10.82 5.59 -6.77
N ALA A 117 -10.89 4.42 -7.43
CA ALA A 117 -11.01 4.26 -8.88
C ALA A 117 -11.52 2.83 -9.17
N THR A 118 -11.92 2.53 -10.40
CA THR A 118 -12.53 1.23 -10.77
C THR A 118 -11.80 0.56 -11.94
N ALA A 119 -11.73 -0.78 -11.89
CA ALA A 119 -11.75 -1.73 -13.02
C ALA A 119 -10.45 -2.41 -13.52
N ALA A 120 -9.82 -3.21 -12.66
CA ALA A 120 -9.22 -4.51 -13.01
C ALA A 120 -8.98 -5.35 -11.73
N SER A 121 -9.09 -6.67 -11.82
CA SER A 121 -9.39 -7.52 -10.64
C SER A 121 -8.45 -7.33 -9.43
N MET A 122 -7.12 -7.44 -9.59
CA MET A 122 -6.20 -7.24 -8.44
C MET A 122 -6.05 -5.79 -7.97
N ALA A 123 -6.33 -4.77 -8.79
CA ALA A 123 -6.21 -3.37 -8.37
C ALA A 123 -7.30 -2.97 -7.36
N ASN A 124 -8.43 -3.69 -7.38
CA ASN A 124 -9.54 -3.54 -6.46
C ASN A 124 -9.33 -4.25 -5.11
N ILE A 125 -8.30 -5.10 -4.98
CA ILE A 125 -7.96 -5.75 -3.70
C ILE A 125 -7.36 -4.69 -2.77
N ARG A 126 -8.11 -4.36 -1.71
CA ARG A 126 -7.68 -3.45 -0.64
C ARG A 126 -6.97 -4.29 0.42
N VAL A 127 -5.83 -3.80 0.93
CA VAL A 127 -5.12 -4.42 2.05
C VAL A 127 -4.96 -3.36 3.13
N ASP A 128 -5.48 -3.64 4.31
CA ASP A 128 -5.37 -2.80 5.50
C ASP A 128 -4.50 -3.51 6.53
N LEU A 129 -3.48 -2.84 7.07
CA LEU A 129 -2.66 -3.40 8.15
C LEU A 129 -3.18 -2.92 9.50
N TRP A 130 -3.41 -3.84 10.44
CA TRP A 130 -3.91 -3.57 11.77
C TRP A 130 -2.89 -4.03 12.80
N VAL A 131 -2.33 -3.06 13.54
CA VAL A 131 -1.32 -3.29 14.58
C VAL A 131 -1.98 -3.12 15.96
N PRO A 132 -1.62 -3.93 16.97
CA PRO A 132 -2.18 -3.80 18.31
C PRO A 132 -2.03 -2.39 18.86
N ASP A 133 -3.06 -1.91 19.54
CA ASP A 133 -3.07 -0.56 20.11
C ASP A 133 -3.16 -0.66 21.63
N ALA A 134 -2.04 -0.43 22.31
CA ALA A 134 -1.95 -0.47 23.77
C ALA A 134 -2.85 0.56 24.48
N SER A 135 -3.38 1.57 23.77
CA SER A 135 -4.36 2.53 24.30
C SER A 135 -5.80 2.03 24.24
N LYS A 136 -6.06 0.91 23.54
CA LYS A 136 -7.39 0.32 23.38
C LYS A 136 -7.57 -0.88 24.29
N HIS A 137 -8.77 -0.97 24.89
CA HIS A 137 -9.17 -2.09 25.73
C HIS A 137 -10.56 -2.56 25.32
N SER A 138 -10.68 -3.84 24.94
CA SER A 138 -11.99 -4.46 24.76
C SER A 138 -12.52 -4.94 26.12
N ARG A 139 -13.74 -4.53 26.47
CA ARG A 139 -14.42 -5.01 27.70
C ARG A 139 -14.73 -6.50 27.68
N GLN A 140 -14.69 -7.15 26.51
CA GLN A 140 -14.96 -8.58 26.36
C GLN A 140 -13.68 -9.43 26.32
N LEU A 141 -12.54 -8.88 25.87
CA LEU A 141 -11.27 -9.61 25.74
C LEU A 141 -10.24 -9.24 26.82
N GLY A 142 -10.46 -8.15 27.58
CA GLY A 142 -9.55 -7.71 28.64
C GLY A 142 -8.31 -6.97 28.13
N PRO A 143 -7.28 -6.80 28.99
CA PRO A 143 -5.95 -6.36 28.55
C PRO A 143 -5.35 -7.44 27.63
N MET A 144 -4.86 -7.01 26.47
CA MET A 144 -4.39 -7.93 25.43
C MET A 144 -2.95 -8.41 25.74
N THR A 145 -2.81 -9.53 26.44
CA THR A 145 -1.55 -10.26 26.65
C THR A 145 -1.47 -11.47 25.73
N GLY A 146 -0.32 -11.77 25.13
CA GLY A 146 -0.10 -13.00 24.37
C GLY A 146 -0.26 -14.26 25.26
N GLU A 147 -0.56 -15.41 24.65
CA GLU A 147 -0.70 -16.70 25.36
C GLU A 147 0.60 -17.14 26.07
N ASP A 148 1.73 -16.58 25.68
CA ASP A 148 3.07 -16.77 26.25
C ASP A 148 3.46 -15.72 27.32
N GLY A 149 2.58 -14.76 27.62
CA GLY A 149 2.88 -13.62 28.48
C GLY A 149 3.77 -12.55 27.84
N SER A 150 4.12 -12.69 26.54
CA SER A 150 4.76 -11.61 25.81
C SER A 150 3.71 -10.56 25.41
N GLY A 151 4.04 -9.28 25.59
CA GLY A 151 3.10 -8.16 25.39
C GLY A 151 2.83 -7.80 23.92
N ALA A 152 3.11 -8.70 22.97
CA ALA A 152 3.06 -8.44 21.54
C ALA A 152 1.91 -9.20 20.87
N CYS A 153 0.75 -8.55 20.74
CA CYS A 153 -0.34 -9.14 19.97
C CYS A 153 -0.02 -9.28 18.47
N GLU A 154 -0.67 -10.25 17.84
CA GLU A 154 -0.54 -10.55 16.43
C GLU A 154 -0.99 -9.37 15.56
N THR A 155 -0.13 -8.90 14.65
CA THR A 155 -0.50 -7.90 13.64
C THR A 155 -1.24 -8.60 12.50
N PHE A 156 -2.31 -8.00 11.98
CA PHE A 156 -3.13 -8.58 10.91
C PHE A 156 -3.14 -7.74 9.64
N ALA A 157 -3.02 -8.39 8.49
CA ALA A 157 -3.42 -7.81 7.21
C ALA A 157 -4.85 -8.24 6.89
N VAL A 158 -5.78 -7.28 6.85
CA VAL A 158 -7.16 -7.50 6.40
C VAL A 158 -7.20 -7.25 4.89
N VAL A 159 -7.52 -8.29 4.12
CA VAL A 159 -7.61 -8.24 2.66
C VAL A 159 -9.08 -8.21 2.27
N ARG A 160 -9.50 -7.16 1.54
CA ARG A 160 -10.88 -6.96 1.08
C ARG A 160 -10.97 -6.90 -0.42
N PHE A 161 -12.02 -7.50 -1.00
CA PHE A 161 -12.29 -7.47 -2.43
C PHE A 161 -13.80 -7.40 -2.71
N PRO A 162 -14.23 -6.75 -3.82
CA PRO A 162 -15.64 -6.73 -4.21
C PRO A 162 -16.14 -8.16 -4.49
N TRP A 163 -17.23 -8.56 -3.83
CA TRP A 163 -17.84 -9.86 -4.06
C TRP A 163 -19.32 -9.85 -3.70
N ARG A 164 -20.13 -10.54 -4.50
CA ARG A 164 -21.56 -10.72 -4.28
C ARG A 164 -21.90 -12.20 -4.44
N SER A 165 -22.47 -12.81 -3.41
CA SER A 165 -22.93 -14.20 -3.48
C SER A 165 -24.04 -14.36 -4.53
N PRO A 166 -24.17 -15.53 -5.19
CA PRO A 166 -25.28 -15.77 -6.11
C PRO A 166 -26.65 -15.83 -5.39
N GLY A 167 -27.72 -15.56 -6.13
CA GLY A 167 -29.10 -15.68 -5.66
C GLY A 167 -29.54 -14.60 -4.65
N VAL A 168 -30.55 -14.92 -3.85
CA VAL A 168 -31.19 -13.98 -2.89
C VAL A 168 -30.18 -13.44 -1.87
N ARG A 169 -29.22 -14.26 -1.43
CA ARG A 169 -28.16 -13.86 -0.50
C ARG A 169 -27.40 -12.63 -0.99
N GLY A 170 -27.01 -12.60 -2.27
CA GLY A 170 -26.32 -11.45 -2.87
C GLY A 170 -27.17 -10.19 -2.95
N LEU A 171 -28.51 -10.31 -2.96
CA LEU A 171 -29.40 -9.14 -2.90
C LEU A 171 -29.44 -8.57 -1.47
N VAL A 172 -29.51 -9.43 -0.45
CA VAL A 172 -29.39 -9.05 0.97
C VAL A 172 -28.03 -8.40 1.25
N GLU A 173 -26.92 -9.01 0.79
CA GLU A 173 -25.56 -8.45 0.92
C GLU A 173 -25.46 -7.05 0.27
N THR A 174 -26.13 -6.82 -0.86
CA THR A 174 -26.16 -5.51 -1.53
C THR A 174 -26.97 -4.48 -0.74
N MET A 175 -28.12 -4.87 -0.17
CA MET A 175 -28.91 -3.98 0.69
C MET A 175 -28.16 -3.63 1.99
N ALA A 176 -27.55 -4.63 2.63
CA ALA A 176 -26.75 -4.45 3.84
C ALA A 176 -25.55 -3.52 3.59
N ALA A 177 -24.84 -3.68 2.47
CA ALA A 177 -23.76 -2.76 2.08
C ALA A 177 -24.26 -1.32 1.89
N LYS A 178 -25.39 -1.12 1.19
CA LYS A 178 -25.97 0.22 0.96
C LYS A 178 -26.47 0.90 2.23
N LEU A 179 -27.04 0.13 3.17
CA LEU A 179 -27.53 0.64 4.45
C LEU A 179 -26.39 1.00 5.41
N SER A 180 -25.28 0.25 5.40
CA SER A 180 -24.14 0.45 6.31
C SER A 180 -23.10 1.45 5.80
N ARG A 181 -22.80 1.43 4.49
CA ARG A 181 -21.70 2.19 3.87
C ARG A 181 -22.17 3.23 2.84
N GLY A 182 -23.48 3.45 2.72
CA GLY A 182 -24.08 4.45 1.83
C GLY A 182 -24.44 3.91 0.44
N LEU A 183 -25.24 4.67 -0.31
CA LEU A 183 -25.91 4.21 -1.53
C LEU A 183 -24.98 3.73 -2.66
N SER A 184 -23.73 4.20 -2.71
CA SER A 184 -22.70 3.77 -3.67
C SER A 184 -22.00 2.46 -3.29
N ALA A 185 -22.16 1.98 -2.06
CA ALA A 185 -21.42 0.82 -1.57
C ALA A 185 -21.80 -0.48 -2.28
N ALA A 186 -20.77 -1.25 -2.62
CA ALA A 186 -20.88 -2.63 -3.09
C ALA A 186 -20.73 -3.62 -1.92
N PRO A 187 -21.27 -4.85 -2.05
CA PRO A 187 -20.90 -5.95 -1.18
C PRO A 187 -19.42 -6.33 -1.40
N GLU A 188 -18.76 -6.69 -0.31
CA GLU A 188 -17.35 -7.06 -0.27
C GLU A 188 -17.20 -8.40 0.50
N ARG A 189 -16.12 -9.12 0.22
CA ARG A 189 -15.60 -10.19 1.10
C ARG A 189 -14.26 -9.78 1.65
N GLU A 190 -14.01 -10.21 2.88
CA GLU A 190 -12.74 -10.02 3.56
C GLU A 190 -12.21 -11.33 4.15
N PHE A 191 -10.89 -11.38 4.33
CA PHE A 191 -10.19 -12.40 5.12
C PHE A 191 -9.00 -11.76 5.83
N MET A 192 -8.55 -12.39 6.91
CA MET A 192 -7.50 -11.89 7.79
C MET A 192 -6.25 -12.77 7.68
N LEU A 193 -5.09 -12.14 7.48
CA LEU A 193 -3.81 -12.83 7.41
C LEU A 193 -2.92 -12.42 8.60
N PRO A 194 -2.39 -13.37 9.38
CA PRO A 194 -1.44 -13.07 10.45
C PRO A 194 -0.07 -12.64 9.88
N MET A 195 0.51 -11.58 10.47
CA MET A 195 1.78 -10.99 10.04
C MET A 195 2.98 -11.40 10.91
N SER A 196 2.76 -12.06 12.05
CA SER A 196 3.72 -12.92 12.77
C SER A 196 4.05 -14.16 11.92
N PHE A 197 5.25 -14.73 12.03
CA PHE A 197 5.53 -16.04 11.43
C PHE A 197 5.03 -17.13 12.39
N PRO A 198 4.18 -18.08 11.94
CA PRO A 198 3.50 -19.00 12.85
C PRO A 198 4.47 -20.00 13.48
N SER A 199 4.19 -20.44 14.70
CA SER A 199 4.91 -21.58 15.28
C SER A 199 4.64 -22.87 14.50
N ALA A 200 5.51 -23.88 14.69
CA ALA A 200 5.32 -25.18 14.03
C ALA A 200 3.99 -25.87 14.43
N GLN A 201 3.45 -25.57 15.63
CA GLN A 201 2.17 -26.08 16.09
C GLN A 201 1.00 -25.36 15.41
N GLU A 202 1.03 -24.02 15.36
CA GLU A 202 0.04 -23.21 14.63
C GLU A 202 0.01 -23.54 13.14
N ALA A 203 1.18 -23.65 12.51
CA ALA A 203 1.31 -23.99 11.10
C ALA A 203 0.63 -25.35 10.80
N LYS A 204 0.85 -26.36 11.65
CA LYS A 204 0.17 -27.65 11.55
C LYS A 204 -1.33 -27.54 11.81
N ALA A 205 -1.76 -26.76 12.80
CA ALA A 205 -3.18 -26.56 13.13
C ALA A 205 -3.96 -25.84 12.01
N ARG A 206 -3.31 -24.90 11.31
CA ARG A 206 -3.86 -24.19 10.14
C ARG A 206 -3.68 -24.94 8.81
N GLY A 207 -3.09 -26.13 8.83
CA GLY A 207 -2.89 -26.96 7.64
C GLY A 207 -1.85 -26.41 6.65
N TYR A 208 -0.91 -25.58 7.12
CA TYR A 208 0.18 -25.06 6.31
C TYR A 208 1.23 -26.12 6.01
N SER A 209 1.87 -25.99 4.86
CA SER A 209 2.97 -26.85 4.41
C SER A 209 4.08 -26.03 3.77
N HIS A 210 5.30 -26.54 3.69
CA HIS A 210 6.32 -25.89 2.87
C HIS A 210 6.16 -26.30 1.40
N ALA A 211 6.32 -25.33 0.50
CA ALA A 211 6.28 -25.51 -0.94
C ALA A 211 7.40 -24.73 -1.62
N GLU A 212 7.90 -25.26 -2.72
CA GLU A 212 8.88 -24.60 -3.57
C GLU A 212 8.19 -23.64 -4.53
N VAL A 213 8.56 -22.36 -4.46
CA VAL A 213 8.03 -21.29 -5.31
C VAL A 213 9.13 -20.81 -6.24
N THR A 214 8.93 -20.98 -7.54
CA THR A 214 9.81 -20.39 -8.57
C THR A 214 9.57 -18.88 -8.65
N HIS A 215 10.61 -18.11 -8.32
CA HIS A 215 10.62 -16.66 -8.36
C HIS A 215 11.79 -16.18 -9.23
N PHE A 216 11.47 -15.58 -10.38
CA PHE A 216 12.43 -15.29 -11.45
C PHE A 216 13.26 -16.51 -11.87
N ARG A 217 14.54 -16.56 -11.47
CA ARG A 217 15.49 -17.66 -11.76
C ARG A 217 15.84 -18.49 -10.51
N SER A 218 15.25 -18.17 -9.36
CA SER A 218 15.48 -18.86 -8.09
C SER A 218 14.26 -19.69 -7.71
N VAL A 219 14.49 -20.87 -7.14
CA VAL A 219 13.46 -21.63 -6.42
C VAL A 219 13.60 -21.31 -4.94
N ILE A 220 12.49 -20.98 -4.28
CA ILE A 220 12.46 -20.53 -2.89
C ILE A 220 11.55 -21.46 -2.08
N SER A 221 12.07 -22.06 -1.01
CA SER A 221 11.26 -22.79 -0.04
C SER A 221 10.45 -21.79 0.79
N SER A 222 9.13 -21.89 0.73
CA SER A 222 8.20 -20.94 1.35
C SER A 222 7.06 -21.66 2.07
N LEU A 223 6.45 -21.01 3.06
CA LEU A 223 5.28 -21.51 3.76
C LEU A 223 4.03 -21.25 2.90
N ASN A 224 3.35 -22.32 2.50
CA ASN A 224 2.09 -22.30 1.78
C ASN A 224 0.95 -22.02 2.76
N MET A 225 0.40 -20.81 2.69
CA MET A 225 -0.74 -20.31 3.47
C MET A 225 -2.03 -20.27 2.64
N SER A 226 -2.09 -20.99 1.51
CA SER A 226 -3.28 -21.05 0.66
C SER A 226 -4.58 -21.51 1.35
N PRO A 227 -4.57 -22.29 2.46
CA PRO A 227 -5.79 -22.56 3.22
C PRO A 227 -6.53 -21.32 3.78
N GLU A 228 -5.83 -20.19 3.96
CA GLU A 228 -6.45 -18.91 4.39
C GLU A 228 -7.16 -18.17 3.24
N LEU A 229 -7.03 -18.63 1.99
CA LEU A 229 -7.62 -17.98 0.83
C LEU A 229 -9.09 -18.39 0.63
N PRO A 230 -10.05 -17.44 0.62
CA PRO A 230 -11.42 -17.73 0.24
C PRO A 230 -11.51 -18.11 -1.24
N LYS A 231 -12.33 -19.11 -1.58
CA LYS A 231 -12.52 -19.60 -2.96
C LYS A 231 -13.09 -18.50 -3.86
N GLU A 232 -13.89 -17.62 -3.27
CA GLU A 232 -14.44 -16.39 -3.83
C GLU A 232 -13.35 -15.49 -4.44
N LEU A 233 -12.17 -15.38 -3.81
CA LEU A 233 -11.07 -14.57 -4.34
C LEU A 233 -10.52 -15.15 -5.65
N ALA A 234 -10.39 -16.48 -5.74
CA ALA A 234 -9.93 -17.11 -6.97
C ALA A 234 -10.94 -16.89 -8.10
N HIS A 235 -12.23 -17.11 -7.85
CA HIS A 235 -13.30 -16.83 -8.81
C HIS A 235 -13.35 -15.36 -9.23
N TYR A 236 -13.16 -14.43 -8.29
CA TYR A 236 -13.09 -12.99 -8.55
C TYR A 236 -11.91 -12.61 -9.47
N LEU A 237 -10.79 -13.33 -9.35
CA LEU A 237 -9.62 -13.19 -10.23
C LEU A 237 -9.78 -13.92 -11.58
N GLY A 238 -10.91 -14.61 -11.82
CA GLY A 238 -11.11 -15.43 -13.02
C GLY A 238 -10.30 -16.74 -13.02
N LEU A 239 -9.92 -17.22 -11.82
CA LEU A 239 -9.11 -18.41 -11.60
C LEU A 239 -9.91 -19.54 -10.97
N GLU A 240 -9.50 -20.77 -11.22
CA GLU A 240 -9.89 -21.92 -10.39
C GLU A 240 -9.24 -21.79 -9.00
N PRO A 241 -9.93 -22.17 -7.90
CA PRO A 241 -9.36 -22.11 -6.55
C PRO A 241 -8.03 -22.83 -6.38
N ALA A 242 -7.79 -23.93 -7.09
CA ALA A 242 -6.53 -24.67 -7.05
C ALA A 242 -5.34 -23.97 -7.76
N LYS A 243 -5.61 -22.89 -8.53
CA LYS A 243 -4.59 -22.12 -9.27
C LYS A 243 -4.19 -20.82 -8.57
N LEU A 244 -4.84 -20.48 -7.46
CA LEU A 244 -4.46 -19.35 -6.61
C LEU A 244 -3.73 -19.88 -5.36
N GLY A 245 -2.58 -19.30 -5.03
CA GLY A 245 -1.82 -19.65 -3.84
C GLY A 245 -1.30 -18.44 -3.09
N LEU A 246 -1.21 -18.57 -1.77
CA LEU A 246 -0.60 -17.59 -0.87
C LEU A 246 0.65 -18.19 -0.26
N PHE A 247 1.77 -17.49 -0.38
CA PHE A 247 3.07 -17.96 0.09
C PHE A 247 3.75 -16.90 0.92
N ARG A 248 4.38 -17.33 2.00
CA ARG A 248 5.16 -16.49 2.91
C ARG A 248 6.56 -17.04 3.04
N LEU A 249 7.56 -16.16 3.04
CA LEU A 249 8.93 -16.60 3.26
C LEU A 249 9.18 -16.90 4.73
N ASP A 250 9.99 -17.93 4.98
CA ASP A 250 10.55 -18.25 6.29
C ASP A 250 11.62 -17.19 6.65
N PRO A 251 11.49 -16.46 7.77
CA PRO A 251 12.48 -15.48 8.22
C PRO A 251 13.91 -16.04 8.36
N ALA A 252 14.05 -17.35 8.62
CA ALA A 252 15.34 -18.02 8.70
C ALA A 252 15.95 -18.38 7.32
N ARG A 253 15.22 -18.13 6.23
CA ARG A 253 15.60 -18.47 4.84
C ARG A 253 15.38 -17.30 3.88
N ARG A 254 15.63 -16.08 4.34
CA ARG A 254 15.59 -14.88 3.51
C ARG A 254 16.62 -14.93 2.40
N ARG A 255 16.33 -14.22 1.31
CA ARG A 255 17.24 -14.14 0.16
C ARG A 255 18.24 -13.01 0.38
N GLN A 256 19.52 -13.33 0.37
CA GLN A 256 20.59 -12.33 0.47
C GLN A 256 20.68 -11.50 -0.81
N VAL A 257 20.90 -10.20 -0.65
CA VAL A 257 21.17 -9.26 -1.75
C VAL A 257 22.68 -9.06 -1.85
N LEU A 258 23.26 -9.48 -2.98
CA LEU A 258 24.72 -9.55 -3.15
C LEU A 258 25.27 -8.60 -4.21
N GLY A 259 24.57 -8.41 -5.33
CA GLY A 259 25.02 -7.48 -6.37
C GLY A 259 24.79 -6.03 -5.93
N CYS A 260 25.81 -5.18 -6.08
CA CYS A 260 25.84 -3.74 -5.77
C CYS A 260 25.41 -3.29 -4.35
N ALA A 261 24.91 -4.19 -3.50
CA ALA A 261 24.57 -3.93 -2.11
C ALA A 261 25.83 -3.71 -1.23
N PRO A 262 25.70 -2.97 -0.12
CA PRO A 262 26.79 -2.81 0.85
C PRO A 262 27.17 -4.16 1.47
N THR A 263 28.46 -4.36 1.76
CA THR A 263 28.93 -5.54 2.51
C THR A 263 28.47 -5.48 3.96
N ARG A 264 28.53 -6.63 4.65
CA ARG A 264 28.20 -6.73 6.08
C ARG A 264 28.95 -5.71 6.93
N ASP A 265 30.22 -5.45 6.63
CA ASP A 265 31.06 -4.52 7.39
C ASP A 265 30.66 -3.04 7.20
N VAL A 266 30.04 -2.71 6.06
CA VAL A 266 29.54 -1.37 5.75
C VAL A 266 28.12 -1.17 6.29
N ALA A 267 27.25 -2.17 6.13
CA ALA A 267 25.85 -2.10 6.56
C ALA A 267 25.60 -2.46 8.02
N GLY A 268 26.53 -3.13 8.69
CA GLY A 268 26.35 -3.74 10.02
C GLY A 268 25.66 -5.12 9.97
N TYR A 269 25.08 -5.50 8.83
CA TYR A 269 24.37 -6.75 8.60
C TYR A 269 24.46 -7.15 7.12
N GLN A 270 24.13 -8.40 6.77
CA GLN A 270 23.99 -8.81 5.37
C GLN A 270 22.61 -8.40 4.85
N PRO A 271 22.49 -7.55 3.81
CA PRO A 271 21.20 -7.19 3.25
C PRO A 271 20.41 -8.41 2.74
N GLU A 272 19.13 -8.45 3.08
CA GLU A 272 18.22 -9.58 2.85
C GLU A 272 16.82 -9.11 2.45
N ILE A 273 16.11 -9.93 1.68
CA ILE A 273 14.75 -9.67 1.18
C ILE A 273 13.87 -10.93 1.23
N ASP A 274 12.56 -10.72 1.29
CA ASP A 274 11.54 -11.76 1.19
C ASP A 274 11.20 -12.04 -0.29
N PHE A 275 10.09 -11.49 -0.79
CA PHE A 275 9.64 -11.61 -2.19
C PHE A 275 9.90 -10.34 -3.04
N GLN A 276 10.61 -9.33 -2.53
CA GLN A 276 11.00 -8.13 -3.28
C GLN A 276 11.79 -8.51 -4.56
N ASP A 277 11.81 -7.64 -5.58
CA ASP A 277 12.48 -7.99 -6.84
C ASP A 277 14.00 -8.08 -6.68
N ALA A 278 14.61 -7.11 -5.98
CA ALA A 278 16.07 -7.03 -5.83
C ALA A 278 16.57 -6.47 -4.48
N TYR A 279 15.89 -5.51 -3.86
CA TYR A 279 16.37 -4.81 -2.65
C TYR A 279 15.27 -4.57 -1.60
N PRO A 280 15.61 -4.27 -0.34
CA PRO A 280 14.65 -4.02 0.72
C PRO A 280 13.77 -2.78 0.48
N LEU A 281 14.35 -1.70 -0.04
CA LEU A 281 13.70 -0.40 -0.22
C LEU A 281 13.98 0.21 -1.58
N HIS A 282 12.97 0.90 -2.13
CA HIS A 282 13.04 1.65 -3.37
C HIS A 282 12.67 3.13 -3.14
N LEU A 283 13.54 4.04 -3.59
CA LEU A 283 13.41 5.50 -3.49
C LEU A 283 13.02 6.10 -4.84
N LEU A 284 12.19 7.14 -4.83
CA LEU A 284 11.81 7.89 -6.03
C LEU A 284 11.69 9.39 -5.75
N ASN A 285 12.34 10.21 -6.57
CA ASN A 285 12.19 11.66 -6.54
C ASN A 285 10.99 12.08 -7.40
N LEU A 286 10.14 12.92 -6.81
CA LEU A 286 8.91 13.38 -7.44
C LEU A 286 9.19 14.36 -8.62
N SER A 287 10.27 15.14 -8.56
CA SER A 287 10.70 15.97 -9.68
C SER A 287 11.10 15.13 -10.89
N SER A 288 11.77 14.00 -10.68
CA SER A 288 12.06 13.02 -11.74
C SER A 288 10.79 12.46 -12.39
N VAL A 289 9.74 12.19 -11.59
CA VAL A 289 8.44 11.73 -12.12
C VAL A 289 7.79 12.80 -13.00
N ARG A 290 7.78 14.07 -12.56
CA ARG A 290 7.29 15.21 -13.34
C ARG A 290 8.10 15.42 -14.63
N ALA A 291 9.43 15.28 -14.57
CA ALA A 291 10.32 15.36 -15.72
C ALA A 291 10.01 14.26 -16.76
N LEU A 292 9.81 13.01 -16.31
CA LEU A 292 9.41 11.91 -17.18
C LEU A 292 7.98 12.10 -17.74
N GLU A 293 7.04 12.60 -16.94
CA GLU A 293 5.68 12.95 -17.37
C GLU A 293 5.67 13.95 -18.53
N SER A 294 6.60 14.91 -18.55
CA SER A 294 6.74 15.89 -19.64
C SER A 294 7.17 15.25 -20.99
N ARG A 295 7.71 14.03 -20.96
CA ARG A 295 8.21 13.29 -22.13
C ARG A 295 7.25 12.21 -22.62
N ILE A 296 6.21 11.89 -21.86
CA ILE A 296 5.22 10.86 -22.19
C ILE A 296 4.21 11.42 -23.20
N ARG A 297 3.88 10.61 -24.21
CA ARG A 297 2.73 10.90 -25.08
C ARG A 297 1.44 10.53 -24.34
N ARG A 298 0.75 11.54 -23.81
CA ARG A 298 -0.53 11.37 -23.12
C ARG A 298 -1.64 10.90 -24.06
N ASP A 299 -2.53 10.07 -23.53
CA ASP A 299 -3.78 9.65 -24.15
C ASP A 299 -4.85 9.37 -23.06
N ALA A 300 -5.96 8.71 -23.43
CA ALA A 300 -7.03 8.39 -22.50
C ALA A 300 -6.65 7.36 -21.41
N ASP A 301 -5.61 6.54 -21.63
CA ASP A 301 -5.10 5.54 -20.67
C ASP A 301 -3.98 6.12 -19.77
N ILE A 302 -3.36 7.24 -20.16
CA ILE A 302 -2.35 7.96 -19.35
C ILE A 302 -2.40 9.50 -19.53
N ASP A 303 -3.36 10.16 -18.89
CA ASP A 303 -3.34 11.63 -18.77
C ASP A 303 -2.20 12.10 -17.84
N ARG A 304 -2.07 11.45 -16.67
CA ARG A 304 -1.05 11.77 -15.64
C ARG A 304 -0.19 10.56 -15.28
N LEU A 305 1.09 10.81 -14.97
CA LEU A 305 2.02 9.80 -14.48
C LEU A 305 2.01 9.75 -12.95
N ASP A 306 1.30 8.77 -12.40
CA ASP A 306 1.28 8.48 -10.95
C ASP A 306 2.60 7.84 -10.49
N ALA A 307 3.27 8.45 -9.50
CA ALA A 307 4.50 7.94 -8.88
C ALA A 307 4.37 6.48 -8.39
N ARG A 308 3.18 6.03 -7.97
CA ARG A 308 2.91 4.66 -7.51
C ARG A 308 3.11 3.60 -8.59
N ARG A 309 3.06 3.96 -9.89
CA ARG A 309 3.42 3.06 -11.02
C ARG A 309 4.83 2.49 -10.88
N PHE A 310 5.73 3.21 -10.21
CA PHE A 310 7.10 2.76 -9.97
C PHE A 310 7.26 1.89 -8.71
N ARG A 311 6.21 1.76 -7.88
CA ARG A 311 6.21 1.09 -6.57
C ARG A 311 7.36 1.53 -5.64
N PRO A 312 7.57 2.83 -5.38
CA PRO A 312 8.53 3.30 -4.38
C PRO A 312 8.04 2.99 -2.96
N ASN A 313 8.98 2.79 -2.03
CA ASN A 313 8.75 2.79 -0.60
C ASN A 313 8.92 4.20 -0.01
N ILE A 314 9.87 4.97 -0.53
CA ILE A 314 10.17 6.34 -0.10
C ILE A 314 10.01 7.24 -1.32
N ILE A 315 9.14 8.25 -1.22
CA ILE A 315 9.02 9.32 -2.23
C ILE A 315 9.59 10.59 -1.62
N VAL A 316 10.43 11.31 -2.38
CA VAL A 316 11.09 12.55 -1.95
C VAL A 316 10.72 13.74 -2.84
N SER A 317 10.79 14.94 -2.27
CA SER A 317 10.42 16.22 -2.90
C SER A 317 11.41 17.32 -2.52
N GLY A 318 11.37 18.47 -3.22
CA GLY A 318 12.27 19.60 -2.98
C GLY A 318 13.66 19.45 -3.61
N LEU A 319 13.77 18.66 -4.70
CA LEU A 319 15.03 18.31 -5.37
C LEU A 319 14.93 18.59 -6.88
N PRO A 320 16.06 18.84 -7.58
CA PRO A 320 16.10 18.86 -9.05
C PRO A 320 15.61 17.55 -9.67
N GLU A 321 15.29 17.56 -10.97
CA GLU A 321 15.02 16.30 -11.70
C GLU A 321 16.27 15.40 -11.69
N TYR A 322 16.05 14.12 -11.40
CA TYR A 322 17.07 13.06 -11.43
C TYR A 322 18.27 13.25 -10.49
N ASP A 323 18.19 14.16 -9.51
CA ASP A 323 19.27 14.40 -8.55
C ASP A 323 19.70 13.13 -7.79
N GLU A 324 18.79 12.17 -7.62
CA GLU A 324 19.02 10.89 -6.95
C GLU A 324 19.94 9.92 -7.72
N ASP A 325 20.19 10.13 -9.02
CA ASP A 325 20.87 9.17 -9.91
C ASP A 325 22.36 8.93 -9.60
N ASP A 326 22.96 9.74 -8.74
CA ASP A 326 24.36 9.66 -8.31
C ASP A 326 24.55 9.56 -6.78
N TRP A 327 23.46 9.50 -6.01
CA TRP A 327 23.56 9.40 -4.54
C TRP A 327 24.15 8.06 -4.15
N ARG A 328 25.18 8.04 -3.29
CA ARG A 328 25.77 6.81 -2.74
C ARG A 328 25.43 6.55 -1.29
N SER A 329 25.23 7.60 -0.49
CA SER A 329 24.69 7.45 0.85
C SER A 329 23.91 8.70 1.24
N VAL A 330 22.82 8.49 1.97
CA VAL A 330 21.93 9.54 2.46
C VAL A 330 21.61 9.35 3.94
N GLN A 331 21.33 10.47 4.58
CA GLN A 331 20.80 10.55 5.94
C GLN A 331 19.44 11.22 5.90
N PHE A 332 18.43 10.59 6.51
CA PHE A 332 17.17 11.26 6.85
C PHE A 332 17.28 11.78 8.29
N LYS A 333 17.12 13.10 8.46
CA LYS A 333 17.31 13.75 9.76
C LYS A 333 16.07 13.63 10.66
N ALA A 334 16.30 13.47 11.96
CA ALA A 334 15.25 13.47 12.97
C ALA A 334 14.41 14.77 12.94
N VAL A 335 13.08 14.63 12.96
CA VAL A 335 12.12 15.76 13.02
C VAL A 335 11.71 16.06 14.46
N SER A 336 11.75 15.05 15.33
CA SER A 336 11.40 15.15 16.75
C SER A 336 12.56 14.66 17.62
N ARG A 337 12.63 15.14 18.88
CA ARG A 337 13.58 14.63 19.90
C ARG A 337 13.41 13.13 20.22
N LYS A 338 12.34 12.49 19.74
CA LYS A 338 12.08 11.05 19.86
C LYS A 338 12.56 10.24 18.65
N ASP A 339 12.93 10.89 17.56
CA ASP A 339 13.42 10.24 16.35
C ASP A 339 14.95 10.26 16.35
N ALA A 340 15.56 9.26 15.73
CA ALA A 340 16.99 9.23 15.45
C ALA A 340 17.23 9.46 13.96
N ASP A 341 18.37 10.04 13.61
CA ASP A 341 18.81 10.12 12.22
C ASP A 341 18.96 8.70 11.65
N SER A 342 18.48 8.50 10.42
CA SER A 342 18.51 7.20 9.76
C SER A 342 19.39 7.23 8.51
N LEU A 343 20.42 6.38 8.52
CA LEU A 343 21.43 6.27 7.46
C LEU A 343 21.06 5.16 6.47
N PHE A 344 21.32 5.42 5.19
CA PHE A 344 21.08 4.46 4.11
C PHE A 344 22.23 4.47 3.10
N ASP A 345 22.52 3.29 2.58
CA ASP A 345 23.26 3.10 1.34
C ASP A 345 22.27 3.22 0.17
N VAL A 346 22.72 3.90 -0.87
CA VAL A 346 22.04 3.92 -2.15
C VAL A 346 22.89 3.05 -3.08
N SER A 347 22.36 1.88 -3.42
CA SER A 347 23.17 0.76 -3.93
C SER A 347 23.29 0.80 -5.46
N CYS A 348 22.16 0.86 -6.16
CA CYS A 348 22.11 0.92 -7.62
C CYS A 348 20.85 1.63 -8.15
N ARG A 349 20.85 1.93 -9.45
CA ARG A 349 19.67 2.45 -10.16
C ARG A 349 18.62 1.36 -10.34
N THR A 350 17.35 1.73 -10.30
CA THR A 350 16.24 0.80 -10.50
C THR A 350 15.89 0.68 -11.98
N VAL A 351 16.40 -0.38 -12.60
CA VAL A 351 16.05 -0.79 -13.96
C VAL A 351 14.56 -1.11 -14.06
N ARG A 352 13.84 -0.48 -14.98
CA ARG A 352 12.38 -0.67 -15.11
C ARG A 352 12.04 -1.74 -16.13
N CYS A 353 11.11 -2.62 -15.73
CA CYS A 353 10.36 -3.49 -16.62
C CYS A 353 9.06 -2.81 -17.09
N LYS A 354 8.18 -3.53 -17.80
CA LYS A 354 6.88 -3.00 -18.29
C LYS A 354 5.79 -2.89 -17.21
N LEU A 355 6.10 -3.09 -15.93
CA LEU A 355 5.12 -3.00 -14.83
C LEU A 355 4.54 -1.57 -14.63
N PRO A 356 5.31 -0.46 -14.76
CA PRO A 356 4.76 0.89 -14.62
C PRO A 356 3.69 1.29 -15.65
N ASN A 357 3.56 0.52 -16.74
CA ASN A 357 2.47 0.67 -17.70
C ASN A 357 1.11 0.34 -17.09
N VAL A 358 1.08 -0.49 -16.04
CA VAL A 358 -0.13 -0.80 -15.28
C VAL A 358 -0.43 0.36 -14.35
N ASP A 359 -1.61 0.96 -14.52
CA ASP A 359 -2.13 1.93 -13.57
C ASP A 359 -2.42 1.25 -12.22
N PRO A 360 -1.95 1.77 -11.08
CA PRO A 360 -2.15 1.13 -9.77
C PRO A 360 -3.56 1.36 -9.19
N ALA A 361 -4.33 2.30 -9.73
CA ALA A 361 -5.68 2.62 -9.30
C ALA A 361 -6.74 1.87 -10.13
N THR A 362 -6.57 1.76 -11.45
CA THR A 362 -7.47 0.99 -12.32
C THR A 362 -6.96 -0.41 -12.63
N GLY A 363 -5.65 -0.68 -12.58
CA GLY A 363 -5.05 -1.94 -13.05
C GLY A 363 -5.05 -2.12 -14.57
N ILE A 364 -5.51 -1.11 -15.33
CA ILE A 364 -5.44 -1.11 -16.79
C ILE A 364 -3.99 -0.89 -17.21
N ARG A 365 -3.54 -1.66 -18.21
CA ARG A 365 -2.17 -1.60 -18.73
C ARG A 365 -2.11 -0.83 -20.04
N HIS A 366 -1.50 0.35 -20.02
CA HIS A 366 -1.21 1.08 -21.25
C HIS A 366 -0.22 0.28 -22.13
N LYS A 367 -0.51 0.23 -23.43
CA LYS A 367 0.23 -0.59 -24.42
C LYS A 367 1.72 -0.24 -24.59
N VAL A 368 2.13 0.98 -24.24
CA VAL A 368 3.41 1.58 -24.64
C VAL A 368 4.03 2.33 -23.45
N GLU A 369 3.34 3.32 -22.90
CA GLU A 369 3.89 4.21 -21.86
C GLU A 369 3.71 3.67 -20.44
N PRO A 370 4.60 4.01 -19.49
CA PRO A 370 5.80 4.84 -19.65
C PRO A 370 7.06 4.06 -20.10
N ASP A 371 6.97 2.75 -20.39
CA ASP A 371 8.13 1.92 -20.82
C ASP A 371 8.85 2.47 -22.07
N TYR A 372 8.13 3.15 -22.98
CA TYR A 372 8.76 3.84 -24.12
C TYR A 372 9.57 5.07 -23.68
N ALA A 373 8.95 6.03 -22.98
CA ALA A 373 9.64 7.21 -22.49
C ALA A 373 10.84 6.85 -21.58
N LEU A 374 10.69 5.84 -20.73
CA LEU A 374 11.77 5.29 -19.90
C LEU A 374 12.95 4.78 -20.75
N ARG A 375 12.71 3.96 -21.77
CA ARG A 375 13.80 3.46 -22.63
C ARG A 375 14.46 4.56 -23.44
N HIS A 376 13.67 5.51 -23.94
CA HIS A 376 14.17 6.51 -24.87
C HIS A 376 14.93 7.66 -24.17
N TYR A 377 14.50 8.06 -22.97
CA TYR A 377 15.08 9.21 -22.24
C TYR A 377 15.85 8.82 -20.98
N ARG A 378 15.77 7.55 -20.52
CA ARG A 378 16.36 7.09 -19.25
C ARG A 378 17.24 5.84 -19.38
N GLU A 379 17.73 5.53 -20.58
CA GLU A 379 18.82 4.56 -20.78
C GLU A 379 20.16 5.18 -20.35
N ILE A 380 20.33 5.33 -19.04
CA ILE A 380 21.49 6.01 -18.41
C ILE A 380 22.49 5.05 -17.75
N ASP A 381 22.22 3.74 -17.78
CA ASP A 381 23.00 2.76 -17.05
C ASP A 381 23.65 1.72 -17.96
N THR A 382 24.98 1.71 -17.98
CA THR A 382 25.78 0.82 -18.82
C THR A 382 25.68 -0.65 -18.44
N GLY A 383 25.27 -0.98 -17.20
CA GLY A 383 25.00 -2.35 -16.77
C GLY A 383 23.71 -2.93 -17.38
N ALA A 384 22.76 -2.07 -17.76
CA ALA A 384 21.44 -2.47 -18.24
C ALA A 384 21.08 -1.85 -19.61
N PRO A 385 21.86 -2.15 -20.68
CA PRO A 385 21.63 -1.58 -22.00
C PRO A 385 20.21 -1.88 -22.52
N LYS A 386 19.64 -0.89 -23.23
CA LYS A 386 18.27 -0.89 -23.78
C LYS A 386 17.17 -0.91 -22.71
N LYS A 387 17.45 -0.46 -21.48
CA LYS A 387 16.49 -0.37 -20.36
C LYS A 387 16.47 1.04 -19.79
N GLY A 388 15.28 1.52 -19.43
CA GLY A 388 15.14 2.77 -18.70
C GLY A 388 15.32 2.59 -17.19
N CYS A 389 15.99 3.54 -16.54
CA CYS A 389 16.18 3.58 -15.09
C CYS A 389 15.33 4.68 -14.43
N MET A 390 14.67 4.36 -13.32
CA MET A 390 13.83 5.31 -12.59
C MET A 390 13.71 4.93 -11.11
N GLY A 391 14.19 5.83 -10.24
CA GLY A 391 14.32 5.59 -8.81
C GLY A 391 15.55 4.74 -8.45
N MET A 392 15.88 4.68 -7.17
CA MET A 392 17.11 4.10 -6.63
C MET A 392 16.81 2.98 -5.63
N GLN A 393 17.63 1.94 -5.63
CA GLN A 393 17.55 0.84 -4.67
C GLN A 393 18.38 1.18 -3.43
N MET A 394 17.87 0.85 -2.25
CA MET A 394 18.46 1.24 -0.97
C MET A 394 18.46 0.14 0.08
N CYS A 395 19.48 0.19 0.94
CA CYS A 395 19.60 -0.60 2.16
C CYS A 395 19.81 0.34 3.36
N PRO A 396 19.16 0.11 4.52
CA PRO A 396 19.53 0.80 5.75
C PRO A 396 20.98 0.50 6.14
N LEU A 397 21.59 1.40 6.89
CA LEU A 397 22.93 1.24 7.47
C LEU A 397 22.83 1.29 8.99
N PHE A 398 23.44 0.32 9.66
CA PHE A 398 23.54 0.27 11.11
C PHE A 398 25.01 0.33 11.52
N SER A 399 25.36 1.31 12.35
CA SER A 399 26.74 1.47 12.85
C SER A 399 27.17 0.23 13.63
N PRO A 400 28.32 -0.41 13.33
CA PRO A 400 28.76 -1.62 14.02
C PRO A 400 28.84 -1.47 15.55
N ASP A 401 29.28 -0.30 16.02
CA ASP A 401 29.47 0.01 17.46
C ASP A 401 28.20 0.55 18.16
N GLY A 402 27.08 0.66 17.43
CA GLY A 402 25.85 1.31 17.91
C GLY A 402 24.57 0.79 17.28
N ALA A 403 24.60 -0.41 16.69
CA ALA A 403 23.44 -1.02 16.09
C ALA A 403 22.37 -1.27 17.17
N PRO A 404 21.11 -0.82 16.97
CA PRO A 404 20.03 -1.21 17.88
C PRO A 404 19.89 -2.75 17.86
N PRO A 405 19.55 -3.39 18.99
CA PRO A 405 19.57 -4.85 19.11
C PRO A 405 18.71 -5.58 18.05
N ASP A 406 17.68 -4.90 17.53
CA ASP A 406 16.74 -5.43 16.55
C ASP A 406 17.00 -4.97 15.10
N LEU A 407 18.11 -4.25 14.83
CA LEU A 407 18.42 -3.65 13.51
C LEU A 407 17.25 -2.82 12.93
N GLN A 408 16.67 -1.94 13.74
CA GLN A 408 15.55 -1.08 13.37
C GLN A 408 15.99 0.36 13.05
N SER A 409 15.46 0.91 11.96
CA SER A 409 15.59 2.32 11.57
C SER A 409 14.19 2.91 11.39
N THR A 410 13.98 4.14 11.84
CA THR A 410 12.68 4.83 11.78
C THR A 410 12.77 6.05 10.89
N ILE A 411 12.00 6.06 9.81
CA ILE A 411 11.83 7.21 8.93
C ILE A 411 10.40 7.76 9.00
N ARG A 412 10.24 9.07 8.79
CA ARG A 412 8.95 9.76 8.79
C ARG A 412 8.82 10.72 7.61
N VAL A 413 7.59 10.90 7.14
CA VAL A 413 7.22 12.01 6.27
C VAL A 413 7.66 13.33 6.92
N GLY A 414 8.24 14.23 6.12
CA GLY A 414 8.78 15.51 6.57
C GLY A 414 10.25 15.48 7.04
N MET A 415 10.89 14.31 7.19
CA MET A 415 12.34 14.25 7.46
C MET A 415 13.14 14.89 6.33
N GLU A 416 14.05 15.80 6.68
CA GLU A 416 15.01 16.39 5.74
C GLU A 416 16.02 15.35 5.25
N ILE A 417 16.52 15.54 4.03
CA ILE A 417 17.49 14.66 3.38
C ILE A 417 18.84 15.37 3.34
N ALA A 418 19.88 14.71 3.85
CA ALA A 418 21.27 15.09 3.61
C ALA A 418 21.94 14.01 2.74
N VAL A 419 22.43 14.40 1.57
CA VAL A 419 23.24 13.54 0.69
C VAL A 419 24.67 13.55 1.22
N LEU A 420 25.11 12.43 1.78
CA LEU A 420 26.42 12.32 2.43
C LEU A 420 27.54 12.04 1.42
N LYS A 421 27.23 11.29 0.35
CA LYS A 421 28.18 10.88 -0.68
C LYS A 421 27.48 10.79 -2.02
N ARG A 422 28.16 11.23 -3.08
CA ARG A 422 27.76 11.04 -4.49
C ARG A 422 28.81 10.24 -5.25
N GLY A 423 28.44 9.67 -6.39
CA GLY A 423 29.32 8.90 -7.28
C GLY A 423 28.54 8.08 -8.31
N ALA A 424 29.22 7.70 -9.40
CA ALA A 424 28.60 6.92 -10.47
C ALA A 424 28.02 5.58 -9.97
N HIS A 425 26.88 5.18 -10.55
CA HIS A 425 26.29 3.85 -10.38
C HIS A 425 26.39 3.00 -11.65
N HIS A 426 26.27 1.70 -11.42
CA HIS A 426 25.91 0.70 -12.41
C HIS A 426 24.72 -0.11 -11.86
N ALA A 427 23.86 -0.56 -12.75
CA ALA A 427 22.77 -1.48 -12.46
C ALA A 427 23.29 -2.93 -12.31
N LEU A 428 22.47 -3.75 -11.65
CA LEU A 428 22.65 -5.20 -11.48
C LEU A 428 22.78 -5.97 -12.80
#